data_AF-A0A2V8A5V9-F1
#
_entry.id   AF-A0A2V8A5V9-F1
#
_cell.length_a   1.000
_cell.length_b   1.000
_cell.length_c   1.000
_cell.angle_alpha   90.00
_cell.angle_beta   90.00
_cell.angle_gamma   90.00
#
_symmetry.space_group_name_H-M   'P 1'
#
loop_
_entity.id
_entity.type
_entity.pdbx_description
1 polymer ?
#
loop_
_entity_poly.entity_id
_entity_poly.type
_entity_poly.pdbx_seq_one_letter_code
_entity_poly.pdbx_strand_id
1 'polypeptide(L)' 'MKTDTQTDVRQIEEILRRIEAAENAGDATAMIDLLAEDAVIMAPDQPVQEGKAACAAFLTDVIASL' A
#
# COMPACT_ATOMS: atom_id res chain seq x y z
N MET A 1 -28.31 10.04 -3.49
CA MET A 1 -27.00 9.34 -3.54
C MET A 1 -25.94 10.29 -4.11
N LYS A 2 -25.47 11.23 -3.28
CA LYS A 2 -24.38 12.20 -3.61
C LYS A 2 -23.43 12.42 -2.40
N THR A 3 -23.75 11.85 -1.25
CA THR A 3 -23.04 11.98 0.04
C THR A 3 -21.91 10.96 0.22
N ASP A 4 -21.87 9.87 -0.56
CA ASP A 4 -20.81 8.85 -0.48
C ASP A 4 -19.48 9.37 -1.03
N THR A 5 -19.47 10.03 -2.19
CA THR A 5 -18.22 10.35 -2.88
C THR A 5 -17.26 11.21 -2.06
N GLN A 6 -17.75 12.20 -1.31
CA GLN A 6 -16.88 13.03 -0.45
C GLN A 6 -16.34 12.23 0.74
N THR A 7 -17.13 11.27 1.24
CA THR A 7 -16.70 10.37 2.31
C THR A 7 -15.65 9.39 1.81
N ASP A 8 -15.86 8.80 0.63
CA ASP A 8 -14.93 7.87 -0.01
C ASP A 8 -13.58 8.54 -0.28
N VAL A 9 -13.60 9.76 -0.83
CA VAL A 9 -12.38 10.55 -1.07
C VAL A 9 -11.61 10.75 0.23
N ARG A 10 -12.30 11.16 1.30
CA ARG A 10 -11.67 11.36 2.62
C ARG A 10 -11.04 10.06 3.15
N GLN A 11 -11.71 8.93 2.95
CA GLN A 11 -11.19 7.62 3.38
C GLN A 11 -9.97 7.19 2.58
N ILE A 12 -9.95 7.43 1.26
CA ILE A 12 -8.79 7.18 0.41
C ILE A 12 -7.60 8.06 0.85
N GLU A 13 -7.83 9.35 1.10
CA GLU A 13 -6.78 10.27 1.61
C GLU A 13 -6.24 9.83 2.98
N GLU A 14 -7.08 9.23 3.83
CA GLU A 14 -6.65 8.68 5.12
C GLU A 14 -5.76 7.44 4.92
N ILE A 15 -6.09 6.55 3.97
CA ILE A 15 -5.25 5.40 3.62
C ILE A 15 -3.90 5.87 3.06
N LEU A 16 -3.88 6.85 2.14
CA LEU A 16 -2.65 7.38 1.56
C LEU A 16 -1.72 7.95 2.63
N ARG A 17 -2.23 8.74 3.58
CA ARG A 17 -1.43 9.26 4.70
C ARG A 17 -0.85 8.15 5.59
N ARG A 18 -1.57 7.05 5.76
CA ARG A 18 -1.07 5.89 6.52
C ARG A 18 0.04 5.15 5.78
N ILE A 19 -0.06 5.05 4.45
CA ILE A 19 1.02 4.52 3.61
C ILE A 19 2.27 5.39 3.74
N GLU A 20 2.14 6.72 3.55
CA GLU A 20 3.26 7.66 3.69
C GLU A 20 3.91 7.58 5.09
N ALA A 21 3.10 7.47 6.14
CA ALA A 21 3.62 7.35 7.50
C ALA A 21 4.37 6.02 7.72
N ALA A 22 3.85 4.91 7.20
CA ALA A 22 4.50 3.60 7.28
C ALA A 22 5.82 3.58 6.50
N GLU A 23 5.83 4.13 5.29
CA GLU A 23 7.04 4.26 4.46
C GLU A 23 8.13 5.07 5.16
N ASN A 24 7.79 6.27 5.66
CA ASN A 24 8.73 7.13 6.39
C ASN A 24 9.24 6.50 7.70
N ALA A 25 8.47 5.60 8.31
CA ALA A 25 8.86 4.87 9.51
C ALA A 25 9.63 3.57 9.21
N GLY A 26 9.74 3.16 7.94
CA GLY A 26 10.28 1.86 7.56
C GLY A 26 9.43 0.68 8.08
N ASP A 27 8.12 0.87 8.25
CA ASP A 27 7.21 -0.15 8.78
C ASP A 27 6.52 -0.93 7.64
N ALA A 28 7.19 -1.99 7.18
CA ALA A 28 6.64 -2.86 6.14
C ALA A 28 5.34 -3.54 6.55
N THR A 29 5.16 -3.86 7.84
CA THR A 29 3.95 -4.56 8.32
C THR A 29 2.75 -3.64 8.20
N ALA A 30 2.88 -2.39 8.65
CA ALA A 30 1.81 -1.40 8.53
C ALA A 30 1.44 -1.12 7.08
N MET A 31 2.39 -1.19 6.14
CA MET A 31 2.12 -1.00 4.72
C MET A 31 1.40 -2.21 4.09
N ILE A 32 1.78 -3.43 4.48
CA ILE A 32 1.14 -4.68 4.03
C ILE A 32 -0.31 -4.78 4.51
N ASP A 33 -0.60 -4.35 5.73
CA ASP A 33 -1.95 -4.36 6.30
C ASP A 33 -2.94 -3.47 5.54
N LEU A 34 -2.43 -2.49 4.77
CA LEU A 34 -3.23 -1.61 3.93
C LEU A 34 -3.55 -2.20 2.55
N LEU A 35 -2.92 -3.31 2.17
CA LEU A 35 -3.16 -3.96 0.89
C LEU A 35 -4.41 -4.84 0.89
N ALA A 36 -5.17 -4.75 -0.19
CA ALA A 36 -6.20 -5.71 -0.54
C ALA A 36 -5.57 -7.09 -0.87
N GLU A 37 -6.35 -8.16 -0.73
CA GLU A 37 -5.88 -9.53 -0.98
C GLU A 37 -5.42 -9.76 -2.42
N ASP A 38 -6.01 -9.03 -3.38
CA ASP A 38 -5.72 -9.06 -4.82
C ASP A 38 -4.89 -7.85 -5.30
N ALA A 39 -4.20 -7.15 -4.39
CA ALA A 39 -3.38 -6.00 -4.73
C ALA A 39 -2.32 -6.32 -5.80
N VAL A 40 -1.99 -5.31 -6.62
CA VAL A 40 -0.96 -5.40 -7.66
C VAL A 40 0.02 -4.24 -7.52
N ILE A 41 1.32 -4.54 -7.47
CA ILE A 41 2.39 -3.54 -7.47
C ILE A 41 3.18 -3.63 -8.77
N MET A 42 3.34 -2.48 -9.43
CA MET A 42 4.09 -2.32 -10.68
C MET A 42 5.23 -1.32 -10.48
N ALA A 43 6.26 -1.73 -9.76
CA ALA A 43 7.45 -0.91 -9.60
C ALA A 43 8.27 -0.88 -10.92
N PRO A 44 8.86 0.26 -11.31
CA PRO A 44 9.73 0.33 -12.47
C PRO A 44 10.87 -0.69 -12.41
N ASP A 45 11.22 -1.28 -13.55
CA ASP A 45 12.32 -2.24 -13.72
C ASP A 45 12.25 -3.50 -12.83
N GLN A 46 11.09 -3.78 -12.24
CA GLN A 46 10.81 -4.97 -11.46
C GLN A 46 9.68 -5.78 -12.11
N PRO A 47 9.63 -7.11 -11.89
CA PRO A 47 8.45 -7.88 -12.22
C PRO A 47 7.20 -7.32 -11.52
N VAL A 48 6.03 -7.50 -12.15
CA VAL A 48 4.74 -7.21 -11.51
C VAL A 48 4.52 -8.17 -10.35
N GLN A 49 4.06 -7.64 -9.22
CA GLN A 49 3.69 -8.42 -8.05
C GLN A 49 2.17 -8.52 -8.00
N GLU A 50 1.63 -9.73 -8.02
CA GLU A 50 0.18 -9.97 -8.03
C GLU A 50 -0.26 -10.70 -6.76
N GLY A 51 -1.28 -10.16 -6.10
CA GLY A 51 -1.78 -10.65 -4.82
C GLY A 51 -0.97 -10.19 -3.62
N LYS A 52 -1.64 -10.13 -2.47
CA LYS A 52 -1.06 -9.58 -1.23
C LYS A 52 0.20 -10.29 -0.77
N ALA A 53 0.29 -11.61 -0.94
CA ALA A 53 1.47 -12.38 -0.53
C ALA A 53 2.73 -11.98 -1.32
N ALA A 54 2.63 -11.83 -2.65
CA ALA A 54 3.75 -11.41 -3.49
C ALA A 54 4.13 -9.95 -3.20
N CYS A 55 3.13 -9.08 -3.07
CA CYS A 55 3.35 -7.68 -2.69
C CYS A 55 4.03 -7.57 -1.32
N ALA A 56 3.62 -8.39 -0.35
CA ALA A 56 4.20 -8.37 1.00
C ALA A 56 5.68 -8.77 1.02
N ALA A 57 6.05 -9.81 0.28
CA ALA A 57 7.46 -10.18 0.10
C ALA A 57 8.26 -9.03 -0.51
N PHE A 58 7.75 -8.44 -1.61
CA PHE A 58 8.40 -7.31 -2.27
C PHE A 58 8.57 -6.09 -1.35
N LEU A 59 7.52 -5.70 -0.61
CA LEU A 59 7.57 -4.55 0.27
C LEU A 59 8.51 -4.76 1.47
N THR A 60 8.58 -5.99 1.99
CA THR A 60 9.53 -6.33 3.07
C THR A 60 10.97 -6.14 2.59
N ASP A 61 11.28 -6.60 1.38
CA ASP A 61 12.62 -6.46 0.79
C ASP A 61 12.97 -5.00 0.50
N VAL A 62 12.04 -4.23 -0.08
CA VAL A 62 12.25 -2.81 -0.42
C VAL A 62 12.42 -1.96 0.84
N ILE A 63 11.53 -2.08 1.82
CA ILE A 63 11.59 -1.26 3.04
C ILE A 63 12.83 -1.58 3.87
N ALA A 64 13.27 -2.85 3.93
CA ALA A 64 14.51 -3.21 4.61
C ALA A 64 15.77 -2.58 3.98
N SER A 65 15.65 -2.04 2.75
CA SER A 65 16.75 -1.40 2.02
C SER A 65 16.76 0.13 2.09
N LEU A 66 15.78 0.75 2.76
CA LEU A 66 15.67 2.21 2.99
C LEU A 66 16.45 2.63 4.25
#